data_AF-A0A7S3IZL6-F1
#
_entry.id   AF-A0A7S3IZL6-F1
#
_cell.length_a   1.000
_cell.length_b   1.000
_cell.length_c   1.000
_cell.angle_alpha   90.00
_cell.angle_beta   90.00
_cell.angle_gamma   90.00
#
_symmetry.space_group_name_H-M   'P 1'
#
loop_
_entity.id
_entity.type
_entity.pdbx_description
1 polymer ?
#
loop_
_entity_poly.entity_id
_entity_poly.type
_entity_poly.pdbx_seq_one_letter_code
_entity_poly.pdbx_strand_id
1 'polypeptide(L)'
;MNFAAQEVMKSFTDIVMSYGQSDECSFVFKKSTKVFNRRQDKIMSCVLSLFSSAYTYGFADFFGGEDQGGFTRPLRIPSFDGRIVLYPSLDDLKAYINWRQVDCHINNLYNTTFWALVNKGGLSNAEAHKRLKGTFSKDKHEILHSQ
;
A
#
# COMPACT_ATOMS: atom_id res chain seq x y z
N MET A 1 7.05 1.68 -3.06
CA MET A 1 6.53 1.04 -1.83
C MET A 1 7.21 -0.30 -1.55
N ASN A 2 7.14 -1.29 -2.47
CA ASN A 2 7.68 -2.64 -2.20
C ASN A 2 9.18 -2.66 -1.86
N PHE A 3 10.00 -1.88 -2.56
CA PHE A 3 11.42 -1.71 -2.22
C PHE A 3 11.62 -1.27 -0.76
N ALA A 4 10.92 -0.22 -0.33
CA ALA A 4 10.99 0.26 1.04
C ALA A 4 10.54 -0.80 2.07
N ALA A 5 9.49 -1.56 1.75
CA ALA A 5 9.04 -2.67 2.60
C ALA A 5 10.09 -3.78 2.73
N GLN A 6 10.77 -4.11 1.62
CA GLN A 6 11.87 -5.07 1.62
C GLN A 6 13.05 -4.60 2.47
N GLU A 7 13.45 -3.33 2.38
CA GLU A 7 14.52 -2.78 3.23
C GLU A 7 14.17 -2.83 4.71
N VAL A 8 12.90 -2.57 5.06
CA VAL A 8 12.40 -2.76 6.43
C VAL A 8 12.53 -4.22 6.86
N MET A 9 12.09 -5.17 6.04
CA MET A 9 12.16 -6.60 6.37
C MET A 9 13.61 -7.13 6.47
N LYS A 10 14.53 -6.60 5.65
CA LYS A 10 15.97 -6.94 5.74
C LYS A 10 16.58 -6.46 7.06
N SER A 11 16.19 -5.27 7.51
CA SER A 11 16.72 -4.68 8.76
C SER A 11 16.06 -5.24 10.02
N PHE A 12 14.77 -5.56 9.95
CA PHE A 12 13.99 -6.12 11.05
C PHE A 12 13.67 -7.59 10.78
N THR A 13 14.64 -8.47 11.05
CA THR A 13 14.55 -9.92 10.78
C THR A 13 13.47 -10.66 11.60
N ASP A 14 12.90 -10.00 12.62
CA ASP A 14 11.76 -10.52 13.38
C ASP A 14 10.41 -10.32 12.67
N ILE A 15 10.38 -9.58 11.56
CA ILE A 15 9.21 -9.46 10.69
C ILE A 15 9.12 -10.72 9.83
N VAL A 16 8.01 -11.46 9.97
CA VAL A 16 7.78 -12.73 9.26
C VAL A 16 6.97 -12.56 7.98
N MET A 17 6.25 -11.44 7.85
CA MET A 17 5.41 -11.15 6.69
C MET A 17 5.24 -9.65 6.55
N SER A 18 5.17 -9.17 5.31
CA SER A 18 4.58 -7.86 5.00
C SER A 18 3.48 -8.00 3.95
N TYR A 19 2.50 -7.10 4.01
CA TYR A 19 1.46 -6.97 3.00
C TYR A 19 1.29 -5.50 2.66
N GLY A 20 1.47 -5.14 1.39
CA GLY A 20 1.32 -3.77 0.90
C GLY A 20 0.27 -3.67 -0.20
N GLN A 21 -0.50 -2.59 -0.19
CA GLN A 21 -1.49 -2.25 -1.22
C GLN A 21 -1.63 -0.73 -1.28
N SER A 22 -1.84 -0.16 -2.48
CA SER A 22 -1.93 1.30 -2.67
C SER A 22 -0.72 2.01 -2.02
N ASP A 23 -0.98 2.89 -1.06
CA ASP A 23 -0.06 3.70 -0.28
C ASP A 23 0.14 3.18 1.15
N GLU A 24 -0.37 1.98 1.50
CA GLU A 24 -0.20 1.37 2.83
C GLU A 24 0.68 0.10 2.81
N CYS A 25 1.32 -0.18 3.95
CA CYS A 25 2.07 -1.41 4.17
C CYS A 25 1.96 -1.90 5.63
N SER A 26 1.63 -3.17 5.79
CA SER A 26 1.52 -3.86 7.08
C SER A 26 2.75 -4.74 7.31
N PHE A 27 3.32 -4.70 8.52
CA PHE A 27 4.45 -5.54 8.91
C PHE A 27 4.08 -6.41 10.11
N VAL A 28 4.22 -7.73 9.97
CA VAL A 28 3.90 -8.70 11.01
C VAL A 28 5.17 -9.14 11.71
N PHE A 29 5.35 -8.71 12.96
CA PHE A 29 6.40 -9.24 13.83
C PHE A 29 6.00 -10.58 14.43
N LYS A 30 6.93 -11.53 14.52
CA LYS A 30 6.68 -12.80 15.23
C LYS A 30 6.31 -12.53 16.69
N LYS A 31 5.36 -13.30 17.24
CA LYS A 31 4.85 -13.12 18.61
C LYS A 31 5.96 -13.11 19.66
N SER A 32 7.01 -13.92 19.46
CA SER A 32 8.17 -14.03 20.34
C SER A 32 9.18 -12.87 20.25
N THR A 33 8.96 -11.88 19.39
CA THR A 33 9.91 -10.77 19.17
C THR A 33 10.32 -10.08 20.47
N LYS A 34 11.61 -9.73 20.54
CA LYS A 34 12.22 -8.94 21.62
C LYS A 34 12.76 -7.60 21.12
N VAL A 35 12.50 -7.24 19.86
CA VAL A 35 12.94 -5.97 19.25
C VAL A 35 12.57 -4.81 20.17
N PHE A 36 13.58 -4.02 20.53
CA PHE A 36 13.46 -2.87 21.43
C PHE A 36 12.71 -3.13 22.74
N ASN A 37 12.81 -4.34 23.31
CA ASN A 37 12.03 -4.74 24.50
C ASN A 37 10.51 -4.51 24.31
N ARG A 38 10.03 -4.63 23.07
CA ARG A 38 8.61 -4.44 22.69
C ARG A 38 8.07 -3.05 22.98
N ARG A 39 8.95 -2.05 23.07
CA ARG A 39 8.55 -0.64 23.22
C ARG A 39 7.87 -0.15 21.95
N GLN A 40 6.56 0.12 22.05
CA GLN A 40 5.71 0.52 20.93
C GLN A 40 6.32 1.70 20.15
N ASP A 41 6.69 2.77 20.85
CA ASP A 41 7.22 3.99 20.20
C ASP A 41 8.52 3.74 19.44
N LYS A 42 9.40 2.88 19.96
CA LYS A 42 10.67 2.54 19.29
C LYS A 42 10.44 1.69 18.05
N ILE A 43 9.56 0.69 18.13
CA ILE A 43 9.22 -0.14 16.96
C ILE A 43 8.59 0.74 15.89
N MET A 44 7.57 1.52 16.24
CA MET A 44 6.84 2.36 15.30
C MET A 44 7.74 3.42 14.64
N SER A 45 8.46 4.21 15.44
CA SER A 45 9.33 5.28 14.89
C SER A 45 10.48 4.74 14.05
N CYS A 46 11.13 3.64 14.45
CA CYS A 46 12.23 3.07 13.68
C CYS A 46 11.76 2.40 12.37
N VAL A 47 10.62 1.70 12.38
CA VAL A 47 10.03 1.14 11.15
C VAL A 47 9.63 2.27 10.19
N LEU A 48 8.92 3.29 10.68
CA LEU A 48 8.49 4.42 9.84
C LEU A 48 9.68 5.23 9.30
N SER A 49 10.68 5.49 10.14
CA SER A 49 11.90 6.18 9.72
C SER A 49 12.60 5.42 8.61
N LEU A 50 12.81 4.11 8.78
CA LEU A 50 13.48 3.29 7.78
C LEU A 50 12.65 3.19 6.49
N PHE A 51 11.34 3.01 6.60
CA PHE A 51 10.45 2.95 5.43
C PHE A 51 10.48 4.27 4.64
N SER A 52 10.36 5.41 5.32
CA SER A 52 10.39 6.74 4.69
C SER A 52 11.73 7.04 4.03
N SER A 53 12.84 6.69 4.70
CA SER A 53 14.19 6.83 4.16
C SER A 53 14.39 5.93 2.95
N ALA A 54 14.00 4.65 3.02
CA ALA A 54 14.13 3.71 1.91
C ALA A 54 13.25 4.11 0.71
N TYR A 55 12.04 4.64 0.96
CA TYR A 55 11.18 5.15 -0.11
C TYR A 55 11.87 6.29 -0.87
N THR A 56 12.43 7.26 -0.14
CA THR A 56 13.11 8.41 -0.75
C THR A 56 14.42 7.99 -1.43
N TYR A 57 15.16 7.06 -0.82
CA TYR A 57 16.41 6.53 -1.33
C TYR A 57 16.23 5.80 -2.66
N GLY A 58 15.28 4.87 -2.74
CA GLY A 58 15.01 4.12 -3.96
C GLY A 58 14.19 4.88 -5.00
N PHE A 59 13.79 6.13 -4.75
CA PHE A 59 12.87 6.86 -5.63
C PHE A 59 13.41 7.00 -7.06
N ALA A 60 14.69 7.34 -7.20
CA ALA A 60 15.32 7.52 -8.50
C ALA A 60 15.32 6.21 -9.32
N ASP A 61 15.43 5.06 -8.69
CA ASP A 61 15.48 3.76 -9.37
C ASP A 61 14.13 3.39 -10.05
N PHE A 62 13.01 3.95 -9.56
CA PHE A 62 11.67 3.67 -10.09
C PHE A 62 11.09 4.81 -10.93
N PHE A 63 11.53 6.04 -10.69
CA PHE A 63 10.96 7.24 -11.33
C PHE A 63 11.98 8.02 -12.18
N GLY A 64 13.26 7.65 -12.16
CA GLY A 64 14.27 8.20 -13.06
C GLY A 64 14.16 7.57 -14.43
N GLY A 65 13.85 8.38 -15.45
CA GLY A 65 13.92 7.94 -16.84
C GLY A 65 15.36 7.88 -17.34
N GLU A 66 15.63 7.02 -18.34
CA GLU A 66 16.96 6.85 -18.95
C GLU A 66 17.56 8.16 -19.49
N ASP A 67 16.71 9.12 -19.89
CA ASP A 67 17.11 10.42 -20.46
C ASP A 67 17.37 11.52 -19.41
N GLN A 68 17.09 11.28 -18.12
CA GLN A 68 17.34 12.24 -17.05
C GLN A 68 18.64 11.90 -16.36
N GLY A 69 19.76 12.28 -16.99
CA GLY A 69 21.13 12.13 -16.49
C GLY A 69 21.44 12.90 -15.20
N GLY A 70 20.70 12.66 -14.12
CA GLY A 70 20.92 13.27 -12.81
C GLY A 70 19.71 13.18 -11.89
N PHE A 71 19.86 12.41 -10.80
CA PHE A 71 19.13 12.50 -9.54
C PHE A 71 17.63 12.90 -9.62
N THR A 72 16.76 11.92 -9.90
CA THR A 72 15.31 12.12 -9.78
C THR A 72 14.89 12.08 -8.31
N ARG A 73 14.26 13.15 -7.84
CA ARG A 73 13.75 13.26 -6.46
C ARG A 73 12.23 13.51 -6.44
N PRO A 74 11.53 13.13 -5.36
CA PRO A 74 10.13 13.49 -5.20
C PRO A 74 9.92 15.01 -5.25
N LEU A 75 8.86 15.46 -5.94
CA LEU A 75 8.46 16.88 -5.93
C LEU A 75 7.97 17.35 -4.56
N ARG A 76 7.49 16.42 -3.73
CA ARG A 76 7.06 16.65 -2.34
C ARG A 76 7.66 15.59 -1.45
N ILE A 77 7.93 15.95 -0.20
CA ILE A 77 8.49 15.03 0.79
C ILE A 77 7.44 13.93 1.07
N PRO A 78 7.77 12.66 0.83
CA PRO A 78 6.89 11.56 1.22
C PRO A 78 6.87 11.46 2.74
N SER A 79 5.69 11.30 3.31
CA SER A 79 5.48 11.12 4.74
C SER A 79 4.51 9.97 4.93
N PHE A 80 4.74 9.18 5.98
CA PHE A 80 3.94 8.02 6.30
C PHE A 80 3.50 8.12 7.75
N ASP A 81 2.20 7.92 8.00
CA ASP A 81 1.72 7.64 9.33
C ASP A 81 1.92 6.15 9.65
N GLY A 82 1.72 5.79 10.91
CA GLY A 82 1.80 4.40 11.32
C GLY A 82 1.13 4.18 12.65
N ARG A 83 0.77 2.92 12.90
CA ARG A 83 0.17 2.46 14.14
C ARG A 83 0.61 1.04 14.43
N ILE A 84 0.57 0.68 15.71
CA ILE A 84 0.79 -0.70 16.16
C ILE A 84 -0.54 -1.24 16.68
N VAL A 85 -0.89 -2.45 16.21
CA VAL A 85 -2.08 -3.18 16.64
C VAL A 85 -1.62 -4.55 17.13
N LEU A 86 -2.16 -4.98 18.27
CA LEU A 86 -1.84 -6.28 18.86
C LEU A 86 -2.95 -7.27 18.53
N TYR A 87 -2.57 -8.40 17.94
CA TYR A 87 -3.46 -9.53 17.69
C TYR A 87 -3.12 -10.67 18.67
N PRO A 88 -4.06 -11.11 19.53
CA PRO A 88 -3.76 -12.11 20.57
C PRO A 88 -3.61 -13.52 19.98
N SER A 89 -4.33 -13.81 18.89
CA SER A 89 -4.33 -15.09 18.19
C SER A 89 -3.88 -14.98 16.73
N LEU A 90 -3.52 -16.12 16.14
CA LEU A 90 -3.21 -16.19 14.71
C LEU A 90 -4.46 -15.98 13.85
N ASP A 91 -5.64 -16.34 14.34
CA ASP A 91 -6.88 -16.19 13.58
C ASP A 91 -7.31 -14.72 13.49
N ASP A 92 -7.11 -13.92 14.54
CA ASP A 92 -7.30 -12.47 14.48
C ASP A 92 -6.34 -11.82 13.48
N LEU A 93 -5.07 -12.26 13.45
CA LEU A 93 -4.09 -11.79 12.49
C LEU A 93 -4.48 -12.15 11.05
N LYS A 94 -4.93 -13.39 10.81
CA LYS A 94 -5.44 -13.80 9.49
C LYS A 94 -6.65 -12.97 9.08
N ALA A 95 -7.59 -12.72 9.99
CA ALA A 95 -8.75 -11.88 9.73
C ALA A 95 -8.32 -10.47 9.32
N TYR A 96 -7.31 -9.89 9.98
CA TYR A 96 -6.74 -8.60 9.59
C TYR A 96 -6.12 -8.62 8.18
N ILE A 97 -5.28 -9.61 7.87
CA ILE A 97 -4.64 -9.69 6.54
C ILE A 97 -5.69 -9.92 5.45
N ASN A 98 -6.68 -10.79 5.69
CA ASN A 98 -7.81 -11.00 4.78
C ASN A 98 -8.60 -9.70 4.57
N TRP A 99 -8.83 -8.93 5.63
CA TRP A 99 -9.50 -7.64 5.53
C TRP A 99 -8.71 -6.66 4.66
N ARG A 100 -7.40 -6.54 4.83
CA ARG A 100 -6.53 -5.71 3.97
C ARG A 100 -6.57 -6.17 2.50
N GLN A 101 -6.61 -7.48 2.25
CA GLN A 101 -6.70 -8.02 0.90
C GLN A 101 -8.06 -7.79 0.23
N VAL A 102 -9.15 -7.92 0.99
CA VAL A 102 -10.50 -7.61 0.50
C VAL A 102 -10.62 -6.13 0.17
N ASP A 103 -10.06 -5.25 1.00
CA ASP A 103 -10.01 -3.81 0.72
C ASP A 103 -9.26 -3.50 -0.58
N CYS A 104 -8.09 -4.12 -0.79
CA CYS A 104 -7.34 -4.02 -2.04
C CYS A 104 -8.17 -4.48 -3.25
N HIS A 105 -8.87 -5.61 -3.15
CA HIS A 105 -9.70 -6.13 -4.24
C HIS A 105 -10.83 -5.16 -4.61
N ILE A 106 -11.55 -4.64 -3.60
CA ILE A 106 -12.66 -3.69 -3.80
C ILE A 106 -12.14 -2.39 -4.43
N ASN A 107 -11.08 -1.82 -3.87
CA ASN A 107 -10.52 -0.55 -4.32
C ASN A 107 -9.93 -0.65 -5.72
N ASN A 108 -9.20 -1.73 -6.03
CA ASN A 108 -8.64 -1.92 -7.36
C ASN A 108 -9.75 -2.06 -8.41
N LEU A 109 -10.75 -2.93 -8.20
CA LEU A 109 -11.84 -3.10 -9.16
C LEU A 109 -12.61 -1.78 -9.39
N TYR A 110 -12.88 -1.04 -8.32
CA TYR A 110 -13.51 0.27 -8.41
C TYR A 110 -12.64 1.25 -9.23
N ASN A 111 -11.37 1.42 -8.87
CA ASN A 111 -10.47 2.39 -9.48
C ASN A 111 -10.16 2.05 -10.94
N THR A 112 -9.96 0.77 -11.27
CA THR A 112 -9.77 0.34 -12.67
C THR A 112 -10.99 0.68 -13.50
N THR A 113 -12.20 0.39 -13.02
CA THR A 113 -13.44 0.71 -13.73
C THR A 113 -13.63 2.22 -13.84
N PHE A 114 -13.39 2.96 -12.77
CA PHE A 114 -13.48 4.42 -12.74
C PHE A 114 -12.56 5.06 -13.77
N TRP A 115 -11.28 4.70 -13.78
CA TRP A 115 -10.32 5.28 -14.73
C TRP A 115 -10.52 4.80 -16.16
N ALA A 116 -11.08 3.61 -16.39
CA ALA A 116 -11.52 3.19 -17.71
C ALA A 116 -12.65 4.09 -18.24
N LEU A 117 -13.68 4.35 -17.41
CA LEU A 117 -14.78 5.25 -17.76
C LEU A 117 -14.29 6.68 -18.08
N VAL A 118 -13.31 7.18 -17.34
CA VAL A 118 -12.75 8.52 -17.56
C VAL A 118 -11.84 8.55 -18.80
N ASN A 119 -10.82 7.70 -18.83
CA ASN A 119 -9.74 7.79 -19.83
C ASN A 119 -10.13 7.19 -21.19
N LYS A 120 -10.98 6.17 -21.21
CA LYS A 120 -11.45 5.52 -22.45
C LYS A 120 -12.89 5.91 -22.79
N GLY A 121 -13.74 5.99 -21.78
CA GLY A 121 -15.16 6.36 -21.96
C GLY A 121 -15.42 7.86 -22.10
N GLY A 122 -14.45 8.72 -21.80
CA GLY A 122 -14.57 10.18 -21.92
C GLY A 122 -15.49 10.83 -20.87
N LEU A 123 -15.87 10.11 -19.81
CA LEU A 123 -16.69 10.67 -18.73
C LEU A 123 -15.86 11.61 -17.87
N SER A 124 -16.50 12.65 -17.34
CA SER A 124 -15.91 13.42 -16.24
C SER A 124 -15.85 12.57 -14.96
N ASN A 125 -15.00 12.96 -14.01
CA ASN A 125 -14.88 12.28 -12.72
C ASN A 125 -16.23 12.19 -11.98
N ALA A 126 -17.06 13.25 -12.04
CA ALA A 126 -18.37 13.27 -11.39
C ALA A 126 -19.36 12.30 -12.05
N GLU A 127 -19.33 12.20 -13.38
CA GLU A 127 -20.17 11.26 -14.13
C GLU A 127 -19.75 9.81 -13.90
N ALA A 128 -18.44 9.54 -13.88
CA ALA A 128 -17.92 8.21 -13.57
C ALA A 128 -18.31 7.77 -12.15
N HIS A 129 -18.20 8.65 -11.15
CA HIS A 129 -18.69 8.38 -9.80
C HIS A 129 -20.20 8.10 -9.77
N LYS A 130 -20.99 8.93 -10.46
CA LYS A 130 -22.45 8.74 -10.54
C LYS A 130 -22.81 7.41 -11.20
N ARG A 131 -22.07 7.01 -12.24
CA ARG A 131 -22.29 5.76 -12.97
C ARG A 131 -21.95 4.53 -12.13
N LEU A 132 -20.91 4.61 -11.29
CA LEU A 132 -20.51 3.51 -10.41
C LEU A 132 -21.33 3.42 -9.12
N LYS A 133 -22.08 4.48 -8.76
CA LYS A 133 -22.91 4.48 -7.55
C LYS A 133 -23.98 3.39 -7.60
N GLY A 134 -24.01 2.54 -6.59
CA GLY A 134 -24.97 1.44 -6.48
C GLY A 134 -24.61 0.19 -7.30
N THR A 135 -23.49 0.19 -8.02
CA THR A 135 -23.04 -0.98 -8.78
C THR A 135 -22.37 -2.02 -7.88
N PHE A 136 -22.57 -3.29 -8.19
CA PHE A 136 -21.89 -4.43 -7.59
C PHE A 136 -20.62 -4.81 -8.37
N SER A 137 -19.84 -5.77 -7.88
CA SER A 137 -18.61 -6.22 -8.54
C SER A 137 -18.86 -6.76 -9.95
N LYS A 138 -19.96 -7.52 -10.14
CA LYS A 138 -20.33 -8.07 -11.46
C LYS A 138 -20.55 -6.97 -12.50
N ASP A 139 -21.21 -5.88 -12.13
CA ASP A 139 -21.54 -4.79 -13.05
C ASP A 139 -20.25 -4.05 -13.47
N LYS A 140 -19.30 -3.90 -12.55
CA LYS A 140 -17.98 -3.32 -12.84
C LYS A 140 -17.17 -4.19 -13.80
N HIS A 141 -17.20 -5.51 -13.62
CA HIS A 141 -16.58 -6.44 -14.57
C HIS A 141 -17.23 -6.35 -15.95
N GLU A 142 -18.57 -6.27 -16.02
CA GLU A 142 -19.29 -6.13 -17.28
C GLU A 142 -18.97 -4.80 -17.98
N ILE A 143 -18.88 -3.69 -17.24
CA ILE A 143 -18.43 -2.39 -17.75
C ILE A 143 -17.02 -2.51 -18.34
N LEU A 144 -16.08 -3.12 -17.62
CA LEU A 144 -14.70 -3.27 -18.08
C LEU A 144 -14.57 -4.19 -19.31
N HIS A 145 -15.44 -5.17 -19.44
CA HIS A 145 -15.44 -6.10 -20.59
C HIS A 145 -16.09 -5.50 -21.84
N SER A 146 -17.10 -4.64 -21.67
CA SER A 146 -17.92 -4.13 -22.77
C SER A 146 -17.44 -2.78 -23.32
N GLN A 147 -16.35 -2.24 -22.78
CA GLN A 147 -15.73 -0.99 -23.23
C GLN A 147 -14.58 -1.20 -24.22
#